data_AF-A0A2V5UJK7-F1
#
_entry.id   AF-A0A2V5UJK7-F1
#
_cell.length_a   1.000
_cell.length_b   1.000
_cell.length_c   1.000
_cell.angle_alpha   90.00
_cell.angle_beta   90.00
_cell.angle_gamma   90.00
#
_symmetry.space_group_name_H-M   'P 1'
#
loop_
_entity.id
_entity.type
_entity.pdbx_description
1 polymer ?
#
loop_
_entity_poly.entity_id
_entity_poly.type
_entity_poly.pdbx_seq_one_letter_code
_entity_poly.pdbx_strand_id
1 'polypeptide(L)'
;MKSKFAKHTPIEWMHPSWRDLVIDHLASDDQAREAFLCRCGLQGFLLALSSAGGATGQRQSPLLTRTEDWDALIVAVPRVIGSDPRAAASALTTIREALQIQRQNTRENESIAAVKLINLAETTLNYLRDCWSKDGVDNASLLDRYYSVSELLPSLVPSPELRNSWKAYSTDGLAEITQFDSYEIDVGLISFKDWVNLASVISRNEPRFLRQVGFPTQFEAVIAELLPKLKERAELNFDLEDADECRDEQSRLDEIADLAEEIATLFPHFAEQLERIAFLARLNERRVDGRRVYLEEEREPDDDDFDALRARESLATVFDDPREDPLQDTVSVNKLFEDL
;
A
#
# COMPACT_ATOMS: atom_id res chain seq x y z
N MET A 1 29.20 -33.93 9.42
CA MET A 1 28.12 -33.97 10.43
C MET A 1 26.99 -33.09 9.91
N LYS A 2 25.94 -33.68 9.32
CA LYS A 2 24.81 -32.93 8.75
C LYS A 2 23.86 -32.57 9.88
N SER A 3 23.87 -31.30 10.32
CA SER A 3 22.86 -30.79 11.25
C SER A 3 21.51 -30.76 10.54
N LYS A 4 20.57 -31.58 11.00
CA LYS A 4 19.16 -31.50 10.63
C LYS A 4 18.60 -30.22 11.26
N PHE A 5 18.57 -29.12 10.51
CA PHE A 5 17.69 -28.01 10.86
C PHE A 5 16.26 -28.52 10.70
N ALA A 6 15.59 -28.76 11.83
CA ALA A 6 14.17 -29.03 11.84
C ALA A 6 13.47 -27.84 11.18
N LYS A 7 12.62 -28.11 10.18
CA LYS A 7 11.69 -27.12 9.62
C LYS A 7 10.74 -26.73 10.74
N HIS A 8 11.05 -25.65 11.45
CA HIS A 8 10.15 -25.10 12.46
C HIS A 8 9.15 -24.18 11.77
N THR A 9 7.86 -24.46 11.95
CA THR A 9 6.77 -23.63 11.45
C THR A 9 6.90 -22.20 12.01
N PRO A 10 6.82 -21.16 11.16
CA PRO A 10 6.73 -19.78 11.62
C PRO A 10 5.48 -19.57 12.46
N ILE A 11 5.56 -18.69 13.46
CA ILE A 11 4.39 -18.32 14.27
C ILE A 11 3.59 -17.28 13.47
N GLU A 12 2.44 -17.68 12.95
CA GLU A 12 1.43 -16.75 12.41
C GLU A 12 0.62 -16.14 13.55
N TRP A 13 0.35 -14.84 13.45
CA TRP A 13 -0.26 -14.05 14.50
C TRP A 13 -1.73 -14.39 14.71
N MET A 14 -2.16 -14.41 15.97
CA MET A 14 -3.55 -14.70 16.35
C MET A 14 -4.38 -13.40 16.53
N HIS A 15 -5.70 -13.56 16.46
CA HIS A 15 -6.75 -12.53 16.49
C HIS A 15 -6.46 -11.25 17.34
N PRO A 16 -6.82 -10.04 16.86
CA PRO A 16 -6.49 -8.75 17.51
C PRO A 16 -6.84 -8.63 19.00
N SER A 17 -7.87 -9.31 19.47
CA SER A 17 -8.31 -9.25 20.88
C SER A 17 -7.34 -9.90 21.88
N TRP A 18 -6.32 -10.64 21.42
CA TRP A 18 -5.32 -11.28 22.28
C TRP A 18 -3.98 -10.54 22.25
N ARG A 19 -3.85 -9.50 21.43
CA ARG A 19 -2.61 -8.76 21.19
C ARG A 19 -1.99 -8.25 22.48
N ASP A 20 -2.75 -7.55 23.31
CA ASP A 20 -2.22 -6.93 24.53
C ASP A 20 -1.81 -7.98 25.57
N LEU A 21 -2.57 -9.06 25.71
CA LEU A 21 -2.23 -10.18 26.60
C LEU A 21 -0.95 -10.88 26.16
N VAL A 22 -0.76 -11.10 24.85
CA VAL A 22 0.46 -11.69 24.29
C VAL A 22 1.64 -10.75 24.51
N ILE A 23 1.47 -9.45 24.29
CA ILE A 23 2.51 -8.45 24.56
C ILE A 23 2.90 -8.50 26.05
N ASP A 24 1.93 -8.49 26.96
CA ASP A 24 2.22 -8.47 28.40
C ASP A 24 2.91 -9.76 28.86
N HIS A 25 2.50 -10.91 28.32
CA HIS A 25 3.17 -12.17 28.59
C HIS A 25 4.61 -12.20 28.06
N LEU A 26 4.84 -11.82 26.79
CA LEU A 26 6.18 -11.80 26.22
C LEU A 26 7.07 -10.72 26.87
N ALA A 27 6.53 -9.56 27.24
CA ALA A 27 7.28 -8.52 27.93
C ALA A 27 7.72 -8.94 29.33
N SER A 28 7.00 -9.88 29.98
CA SER A 28 7.31 -10.37 31.33
C SER A 28 8.14 -11.66 31.37
N ASP A 29 8.26 -12.38 30.26
CA ASP A 29 9.04 -13.63 30.14
C ASP A 29 10.14 -13.50 29.07
N ASP A 30 11.39 -13.37 29.54
CA ASP A 30 12.58 -13.23 28.69
C ASP A 30 12.77 -14.40 27.72
N GLN A 31 12.56 -15.64 28.18
CA GLN A 31 12.81 -16.83 27.37
C GLN A 31 11.71 -16.99 26.31
N ALA A 32 10.46 -16.72 26.67
CA ALA A 32 9.35 -16.74 25.73
C ALA A 32 9.51 -15.64 24.66
N ARG A 33 9.96 -14.44 25.05
CA ARG A 33 10.21 -13.33 24.14
C ARG A 33 11.33 -13.62 23.15
N GLU A 34 12.47 -14.10 23.63
CA GLU A 34 13.59 -14.49 22.76
C GLU A 34 13.16 -15.58 21.77
N ALA A 35 12.46 -16.61 22.26
CA ALA A 35 11.96 -17.70 21.42
C ALA A 35 10.96 -17.20 20.37
N PHE A 36 10.11 -16.22 20.73
CA PHE A 36 9.18 -15.57 19.82
C PHE A 36 9.90 -14.74 18.77
N LEU A 37 10.79 -13.81 19.15
CA LEU A 37 11.50 -12.92 18.23
C LEU A 37 12.40 -13.69 17.26
N CYS A 38 13.08 -14.73 17.74
CA CYS A 38 13.85 -15.63 16.87
C CYS A 38 12.95 -16.36 15.87
N ARG A 39 11.65 -16.54 16.17
CA ARG A 39 10.73 -17.39 15.39
C ARG A 39 9.56 -16.65 14.73
N CYS A 40 9.45 -15.33 14.88
CA CYS A 40 8.32 -14.56 14.36
C CYS A 40 8.29 -14.49 12.83
N GLY A 41 7.09 -14.60 12.26
CA GLY A 41 6.81 -14.12 10.91
C GLY A 41 6.61 -12.60 10.86
N LEU A 42 6.16 -12.08 9.72
CA LEU A 42 5.95 -10.65 9.50
C LEU A 42 5.15 -9.98 10.62
N GLN A 43 4.02 -10.55 11.03
CA GLN A 43 3.16 -9.93 12.04
C GLN A 43 3.85 -9.74 13.39
N GLY A 44 4.67 -10.71 13.82
CA GLY A 44 5.46 -10.56 15.04
C GLY A 44 6.60 -9.55 14.89
N PHE A 45 7.17 -9.42 13.68
CA PHE A 45 8.16 -8.39 13.37
C PHE A 45 7.53 -6.98 13.46
N LEU A 46 6.36 -6.77 12.84
CA LEU A 46 5.62 -5.52 12.90
C LEU A 46 5.22 -5.18 14.33
N LEU A 47 4.78 -6.19 15.10
CA LEU A 47 4.44 -6.02 16.51
C LEU A 47 5.64 -5.58 17.35
N ALA A 48 6.80 -6.19 17.14
CA ALA A 48 8.02 -5.88 17.88
C ALA A 48 8.44 -4.42 17.70
N LEU A 49 8.25 -3.86 16.50
CA LEU A 49 8.55 -2.47 16.15
C LEU A 49 7.37 -1.51 16.35
N SER A 50 6.21 -2.02 16.75
CA SER A 50 4.98 -1.22 16.84
C SER A 50 5.16 -0.06 17.82
N SER A 51 4.78 1.14 17.37
CA SER A 51 4.79 2.37 18.16
C SER A 51 3.43 2.71 18.77
N ALA A 52 2.35 2.05 18.32
CA ALA A 52 1.00 2.21 18.85
C ALA A 52 0.57 0.94 19.61
N GLY A 53 0.33 1.06 20.91
CA GLY A 53 -0.16 -0.03 21.75
C GLY A 53 -0.23 0.29 23.25
N GLY A 54 -0.94 -0.55 24.01
CA GLY A 54 -1.19 -0.39 25.44
C GLY A 54 -2.37 0.52 25.78
N ALA A 55 -2.88 0.45 27.01
CA ALA A 55 -4.08 1.17 27.47
C ALA A 55 -4.01 2.71 27.32
N THR A 56 -2.80 3.26 27.15
CA THR A 56 -2.55 4.70 26.96
C THR A 56 -2.08 5.07 25.55
N GLY A 57 -1.88 4.09 24.65
CA GLY A 57 -1.39 4.31 23.28
C GLY A 57 0.07 4.78 23.16
N GLN A 58 0.84 4.78 24.25
CA GLN A 58 2.21 5.32 24.32
C GLN A 58 3.30 4.24 24.31
N ARG A 59 2.97 2.95 24.14
CA ARG A 59 3.95 1.86 24.24
C ARG A 59 4.75 1.74 22.94
N GLN A 60 6.03 2.09 22.99
CA GLN A 60 6.95 1.96 21.87
C GLN A 60 7.76 0.66 21.96
N SER A 61 7.84 -0.06 20.83
CA SER A 61 8.65 -1.28 20.68
C SER A 61 8.53 -2.26 21.86
N PRO A 62 7.31 -2.75 22.17
CA PRO A 62 7.00 -3.36 23.46
C PRO A 62 7.74 -4.67 23.74
N LEU A 63 8.34 -5.29 22.71
CA LEU A 63 9.10 -6.53 22.81
C LEU A 63 10.62 -6.34 22.71
N LEU A 64 11.10 -5.11 22.52
CA LEU A 64 12.52 -4.83 22.30
C LEU A 64 13.15 -4.18 23.53
N THR A 65 13.08 -4.92 24.64
CA THR A 65 13.44 -4.43 25.98
C THR A 65 14.94 -4.55 26.26
N ARG A 66 15.58 -5.58 25.71
CA ARG A 66 17.01 -5.87 25.89
C ARG A 66 17.75 -5.82 24.56
N THR A 67 19.07 -5.75 24.66
CA THR A 67 19.95 -5.70 23.48
C THR A 67 19.82 -6.97 22.64
N GLU A 68 19.63 -8.11 23.29
CA GLU A 68 19.48 -9.43 22.68
C GLU A 68 18.16 -9.59 21.91
N ASP A 69 17.10 -8.89 22.34
CA ASP A 69 15.81 -8.88 21.65
C ASP A 69 15.96 -8.29 20.23
N TRP A 70 16.76 -7.22 20.11
CA TRP A 70 17.07 -6.60 18.81
C TRP A 70 17.89 -7.54 17.94
N ASP A 71 18.89 -8.23 18.50
CA ASP A 71 19.72 -9.16 17.75
C ASP A 71 18.90 -10.35 17.21
N ALA A 72 17.96 -10.85 18.01
CA ALA A 72 17.00 -11.87 17.57
C ALA A 72 16.13 -11.39 16.40
N LEU A 73 15.63 -10.14 16.46
CA LEU A 73 14.82 -9.55 15.40
C LEU A 73 15.63 -9.34 14.11
N ILE A 74 16.88 -8.88 14.22
CA ILE A 74 17.81 -8.71 13.09
C ILE A 74 18.04 -10.05 12.39
N VAL A 75 18.29 -11.12 13.15
CA VAL A 75 18.48 -12.47 12.60
C VAL A 75 17.22 -12.98 11.87
N ALA A 76 16.02 -12.53 12.27
CA ALA A 76 14.77 -12.93 11.63
C ALA A 76 14.51 -12.26 10.27
N VAL A 77 15.22 -11.17 9.92
CA VAL A 77 14.99 -10.36 8.71
C VAL A 77 14.88 -11.19 7.42
N PRO A 78 15.85 -12.07 7.07
CA PRO A 78 15.78 -12.83 5.82
C PRO A 78 14.51 -13.66 5.69
N ARG A 79 14.09 -14.28 6.80
CA ARG A 79 12.89 -15.11 6.83
C ARG A 79 11.63 -14.27 6.77
N VAL A 80 11.56 -13.16 7.50
CA VAL A 80 10.39 -12.28 7.50
C VAL A 80 10.16 -11.74 6.09
N ILE A 81 11.20 -11.19 5.48
CA ILE A 81 11.14 -10.64 4.12
C ILE A 81 10.87 -11.75 3.09
N GLY A 82 11.52 -12.90 3.24
CA GLY A 82 11.35 -14.03 2.31
C GLY A 82 10.05 -14.83 2.48
N SER A 83 9.18 -14.48 3.43
CA SER A 83 7.95 -15.24 3.70
C SER A 83 6.79 -14.93 2.76
N ASP A 84 6.72 -13.71 2.23
CA ASP A 84 5.62 -13.21 1.39
C ASP A 84 6.13 -12.03 0.54
N PRO A 85 5.81 -11.95 -0.77
CA PRO A 85 6.10 -10.79 -1.63
C PRO A 85 5.73 -9.43 -1.01
N ARG A 86 4.68 -9.36 -0.18
CA ARG A 86 4.25 -8.09 0.45
C ARG A 86 5.02 -7.77 1.74
N ALA A 87 5.75 -8.73 2.30
CA ALA A 87 6.40 -8.57 3.60
C ALA A 87 7.46 -7.47 3.61
N ALA A 88 8.22 -7.33 2.52
CA ALA A 88 9.23 -6.28 2.37
C ALA A 88 8.60 -4.87 2.48
N ALA A 89 7.46 -4.63 1.83
CA ALA A 89 6.78 -3.35 1.84
C ALA A 89 6.30 -2.97 3.25
N SER A 90 5.67 -3.92 3.96
CA SER A 90 5.22 -3.69 5.34
C SER A 90 6.39 -3.48 6.29
N ALA A 91 7.45 -4.30 6.20
CA ALA A 91 8.62 -4.18 7.04
C ALA A 91 9.33 -2.83 6.87
N LEU A 92 9.57 -2.40 5.62
CA LEU A 92 10.18 -1.09 5.34
C LEU A 92 9.32 0.07 5.85
N THR A 93 8.00 -0.02 5.75
CA THR A 93 7.08 1.01 6.23
C THR A 93 7.19 1.16 7.75
N THR A 94 7.13 0.05 8.48
CA THR A 94 7.21 0.07 9.94
C THR A 94 8.60 0.48 10.44
N ILE A 95 9.68 0.06 9.75
CA ILE A 95 11.04 0.53 10.06
C ILE A 95 11.13 2.05 9.84
N ARG A 96 10.58 2.57 8.74
CA ARG A 96 10.56 4.02 8.46
C ARG A 96 9.85 4.79 9.56
N GLU A 97 8.67 4.33 9.97
CA GLU A 97 7.88 4.95 11.04
C GLU A 97 8.66 4.95 12.36
N ALA A 98 9.27 3.82 12.74
CA ALA A 98 10.09 3.72 13.94
C ALA A 98 11.28 4.70 13.89
N LEU A 99 11.98 4.80 12.75
CA LEU A 99 13.09 5.74 12.57
C LEU A 99 12.64 7.20 12.66
N GLN A 100 11.48 7.55 12.10
CA GLN A 100 10.92 8.90 12.17
C GLN A 100 10.57 9.30 13.60
N ILE A 101 9.90 8.41 14.35
CA ILE A 101 9.57 8.62 15.76
C ILE A 101 10.86 8.82 16.56
N GLN A 102 11.87 7.97 16.32
CA GLN A 102 13.14 8.08 17.00
C GLN A 102 13.80 9.44 16.79
N ARG A 103 13.85 9.93 15.53
CA ARG A 103 14.46 11.24 15.20
C ARG A 103 13.77 12.42 15.87
N GLN A 104 12.46 12.33 16.13
CA GLN A 104 11.70 13.36 16.84
C GLN A 104 12.04 13.41 18.34
N ASN A 105 12.52 12.29 18.91
CA ASN A 105 12.88 12.16 20.31
C ASN A 105 14.38 12.45 20.56
N THR A 106 14.77 13.73 20.63
CA THR A 106 16.18 14.17 20.75
C THR A 106 16.97 13.51 21.89
N ARG A 107 16.31 13.14 23.01
CA ARG A 107 16.96 12.48 24.16
C ARG A 107 17.27 11.00 23.92
N GLU A 108 16.56 10.35 23.00
CA GLU A 108 16.69 8.91 22.73
C GLU A 108 17.63 8.62 21.55
N ASN A 109 18.02 9.63 20.76
CA ASN A 109 18.88 9.48 19.58
C ASN A 109 20.25 8.85 19.86
N GLU A 110 20.77 8.94 21.08
CA GLU A 110 22.03 8.31 21.49
C GLU A 110 21.83 6.99 22.27
N SER A 111 20.58 6.52 22.40
CA SER A 111 20.27 5.28 23.11
C SER A 111 20.75 4.04 22.36
N ILE A 112 20.99 2.95 23.10
CA ILE A 112 21.30 1.64 22.52
C ILE A 112 20.18 1.18 21.57
N ALA A 113 18.92 1.48 21.90
CA ALA A 113 17.77 1.18 21.05
C ALA A 113 17.85 1.90 19.69
N ALA A 114 18.27 3.18 19.68
CA ALA A 114 18.49 3.93 18.45
C ALA A 114 19.52 3.26 17.54
N VAL A 115 20.66 2.87 18.12
CA VAL A 115 21.75 2.19 17.40
C VAL A 115 21.28 0.85 16.84
N LYS A 116 20.50 0.09 17.62
CA LYS A 116 19.95 -1.20 17.18
C LYS A 116 18.89 -1.06 16.09
N LEU A 117 18.04 -0.03 16.15
CA LEU A 117 17.07 0.25 15.10
C LEU A 117 17.76 0.63 13.79
N ILE A 118 18.82 1.45 13.85
CA ILE A 118 19.65 1.77 12.68
C ILE A 118 20.27 0.49 12.09
N ASN A 119 20.84 -0.38 12.93
CA ASN A 119 21.41 -1.66 12.48
C ASN A 119 20.36 -2.58 11.84
N LEU A 120 19.15 -2.65 12.42
CA LEU A 120 18.04 -3.40 11.84
C LEU A 120 17.65 -2.88 10.46
N ALA A 121 17.56 -1.56 10.31
CA ALA A 121 17.26 -0.92 9.04
C ALA A 121 18.36 -1.18 8.01
N GLU A 122 19.63 -0.98 8.36
CA GLU A 122 20.78 -1.26 7.50
C GLU A 122 20.83 -2.74 7.07
N THR A 123 20.60 -3.66 8.01
CA THR A 123 20.56 -5.10 7.71
C THR A 123 19.42 -5.46 6.76
N THR A 124 18.24 -4.86 6.98
CA THR A 124 17.07 -5.04 6.12
C THR A 124 17.32 -4.54 4.70
N LEU A 125 17.88 -3.33 4.56
CA LEU A 125 18.21 -2.77 3.26
C LEU A 125 19.31 -3.58 2.55
N ASN A 126 20.38 -3.96 3.25
CA ASN A 126 21.43 -4.78 2.64
C ASN A 126 20.92 -6.16 2.18
N TYR A 127 20.02 -6.78 2.94
CA TYR A 127 19.40 -8.03 2.53
C TYR A 127 18.57 -7.86 1.25
N LEU A 128 17.70 -6.85 1.19
CA LEU A 128 16.90 -6.55 -0.01
C LEU A 128 17.78 -6.22 -1.22
N ARG A 129 18.83 -5.44 -1.00
CA ARG A 129 19.82 -5.10 -2.03
C ARG A 129 20.46 -6.35 -2.62
N ASP A 130 20.85 -7.31 -1.79
CA ASP A 130 21.47 -8.57 -2.25
C ASP A 130 20.50 -9.46 -3.03
N CYS A 131 19.23 -9.48 -2.65
CA CYS A 131 18.16 -10.16 -3.39
C CYS A 131 17.94 -9.49 -4.76
N TRP A 132 17.66 -8.18 -4.76
CA TRP A 132 17.29 -7.44 -5.97
C TRP A 132 18.44 -7.27 -6.95
N SER A 133 19.69 -7.23 -6.49
CA SER A 133 20.84 -7.17 -7.40
C SER A 133 20.96 -8.42 -8.27
N LYS A 134 20.33 -9.54 -7.88
CA LYS A 134 20.26 -10.76 -8.69
C LYS A 134 18.97 -10.81 -9.50
N ASP A 135 17.84 -10.66 -8.83
CA ASP A 135 16.54 -11.01 -9.37
C ASP A 135 15.78 -9.80 -9.98
N GLY A 136 16.28 -8.58 -9.75
CA GLY A 136 15.56 -7.35 -10.01
C GLY A 136 14.67 -6.94 -8.82
N VAL A 137 14.16 -5.71 -8.87
CA VAL A 137 13.23 -5.19 -7.88
C VAL A 137 11.80 -5.47 -8.34
N ASP A 138 10.93 -5.86 -7.40
CA ASP A 138 9.55 -6.30 -7.70
C ASP A 138 8.61 -5.20 -8.21
N ASN A 139 8.82 -3.94 -7.80
CA ASN A 139 8.09 -2.77 -8.29
C ASN A 139 8.74 -1.46 -7.82
N ALA A 140 8.39 -0.37 -8.50
CA ALA A 140 8.88 0.98 -8.22
C ALA A 140 8.53 1.46 -6.79
N SER A 141 7.32 1.17 -6.29
CA SER A 141 6.90 1.58 -4.94
C SER A 141 7.78 0.98 -3.85
N LEU A 142 8.18 -0.28 -4.01
CA LEU A 142 9.06 -0.96 -3.07
C LEU A 142 10.49 -0.38 -3.10
N LEU A 143 10.98 -0.02 -4.30
CA LEU A 143 12.25 0.69 -4.45
C LEU A 143 12.21 2.10 -3.82
N ASP A 144 11.10 2.82 -3.96
CA ASP A 144 10.91 4.13 -3.34
C ASP A 144 10.92 4.05 -1.81
N ARG A 145 10.29 3.01 -1.24
CA ARG A 145 10.34 2.71 0.21
C ARG A 145 11.75 2.39 0.67
N TYR A 146 12.52 1.64 -0.12
CA TYR A 146 13.93 1.35 0.17
C TYR A 146 14.74 2.64 0.31
N TYR A 147 14.65 3.55 -0.67
CA TYR A 147 15.35 4.82 -0.61
C TYR A 147 14.86 5.70 0.53
N SER A 148 13.54 5.76 0.77
CA SER A 148 12.95 6.51 1.88
C SER A 148 13.49 6.06 3.25
N VAL A 149 13.76 4.77 3.45
CA VAL A 149 14.39 4.29 4.69
C VAL A 149 15.88 4.65 4.70
N SER A 150 16.59 4.48 3.58
CA SER A 150 18.01 4.80 3.44
C SER A 150 18.31 6.27 3.79
N GLU A 151 17.46 7.20 3.36
CA GLU A 151 17.57 8.64 3.64
C GLU A 151 17.44 9.00 5.14
N LEU A 152 16.84 8.11 5.94
CA LEU A 152 16.73 8.31 7.39
C LEU A 152 17.96 7.83 8.16
N LEU A 153 18.87 7.11 7.52
CA LEU A 153 20.05 6.54 8.16
C LEU A 153 21.24 7.52 8.17
N PRO A 154 22.17 7.40 9.13
CA PRO A 154 23.35 8.26 9.19
C PRO A 154 24.26 8.14 7.97
N SER A 155 24.34 6.94 7.38
CA SER A 155 25.02 6.67 6.13
C SER A 155 24.02 6.12 5.14
N LEU A 156 23.99 6.70 3.93
CA LEU A 156 23.16 6.17 2.85
C LEU A 156 23.59 4.75 2.51
N VAL A 157 22.63 3.83 2.53
CA VAL A 157 22.85 2.47 2.06
C VAL A 157 22.90 2.51 0.52
N PRO A 158 23.91 1.87 -0.11
CA PRO A 158 24.03 1.86 -1.57
C PRO A 158 22.78 1.33 -2.26
N SER A 159 22.46 1.85 -3.44
CA SER A 159 21.38 1.32 -4.29
C SER A 159 21.63 -0.14 -4.70
N PRO A 160 20.57 -0.96 -4.90
CA PRO A 160 20.68 -2.23 -5.62
C PRO A 160 21.21 -2.05 -7.05
N GLU A 161 21.73 -3.11 -7.65
CA GLU A 161 22.06 -3.07 -9.09
C GLU A 161 20.77 -2.97 -9.91
N LEU A 162 20.60 -1.83 -10.59
CA LEU A 162 19.35 -1.48 -11.29
C LEU A 162 19.27 -2.01 -12.72
N ARG A 163 20.37 -2.50 -13.32
CA ARG A 163 20.38 -2.95 -14.73
C ARG A 163 19.34 -4.03 -15.03
N ASN A 164 19.18 -5.01 -14.14
CA ASN A 164 18.25 -6.12 -14.36
C ASN A 164 16.80 -5.64 -14.30
N SER A 165 16.43 -4.89 -13.25
CA SER A 165 15.12 -4.27 -13.13
C SER A 165 14.82 -3.36 -14.32
N TRP A 166 15.74 -2.45 -14.65
CA TRP A 166 15.55 -1.54 -15.78
C TRP A 166 15.29 -2.28 -17.08
N LYS A 167 16.10 -3.31 -17.37
CA LYS A 167 15.95 -4.10 -18.60
C LYS A 167 14.61 -4.84 -18.63
N ALA A 168 14.18 -5.46 -17.54
CA ALA A 168 12.91 -6.17 -17.47
C ALA A 168 11.73 -5.21 -17.74
N TYR A 169 11.62 -4.14 -16.94
CA TYR A 169 10.53 -3.18 -17.04
C TYR A 169 10.50 -2.45 -18.39
N SER A 170 11.66 -2.04 -18.91
CA SER A 170 11.70 -1.41 -20.23
C SER A 170 11.34 -2.37 -21.35
N THR A 171 11.70 -3.66 -21.25
CA THR A 171 11.32 -4.64 -22.29
C THR A 171 9.81 -4.83 -22.34
N ASP A 172 9.18 -5.04 -21.18
CA ASP A 172 7.75 -5.30 -21.08
C ASP A 172 6.93 -4.05 -21.45
N GLY A 173 7.31 -2.88 -20.93
CA GLY A 173 6.63 -1.61 -21.24
C GLY A 173 6.74 -1.20 -22.72
N LEU A 174 7.90 -1.40 -23.35
CA LEU A 174 8.07 -1.08 -24.78
C LEU A 174 7.30 -2.06 -25.68
N ALA A 175 7.21 -3.34 -25.29
CA ALA A 175 6.39 -4.32 -26.00
C ALA A 175 4.90 -3.96 -25.93
N GLU A 176 4.42 -3.50 -24.77
CA GLU A 176 3.03 -3.06 -24.56
C GLU A 176 2.69 -1.83 -25.42
N ILE A 177 3.56 -0.81 -25.50
CA ILE A 177 3.36 0.35 -26.40
C ILE A 177 3.19 -0.07 -27.87
N THR A 178 3.93 -1.09 -28.29
CA THR A 178 3.87 -1.59 -29.67
C THR A 178 2.51 -2.20 -29.97
N GLN A 179 1.91 -2.88 -28.99
CA GLN A 179 0.61 -3.55 -29.09
C GLN A 179 -0.57 -2.62 -28.77
N PHE A 180 -0.31 -1.49 -28.11
CA PHE A 180 -1.33 -0.52 -27.75
C PHE A 180 -2.10 -0.02 -28.97
N ASP A 181 -3.41 -0.26 -28.96
CA ASP A 181 -4.38 0.19 -29.94
C ASP A 181 -5.39 1.12 -29.23
N SER A 182 -5.54 2.34 -29.75
CA SER A 182 -6.47 3.32 -29.19
C SER A 182 -7.93 2.88 -29.25
N TYR A 183 -8.30 1.98 -30.17
CA TYR A 183 -9.68 1.54 -30.37
C TYR A 183 -10.10 0.39 -29.45
N GLU A 184 -9.14 -0.28 -28.80
CA GLU A 184 -9.43 -1.38 -27.87
C GLU A 184 -9.65 -0.84 -26.46
N ILE A 185 -10.86 -1.05 -25.92
CA ILE A 185 -11.25 -0.56 -24.58
C ILE A 185 -10.39 -1.22 -23.49
N ASP A 186 -10.06 -2.50 -23.65
CA ASP A 186 -9.43 -3.31 -22.60
C ASP A 186 -7.89 -3.31 -22.63
N VAL A 187 -7.27 -2.68 -23.64
CA VAL A 187 -5.80 -2.61 -23.72
C VAL A 187 -5.29 -1.43 -22.90
N GLY A 188 -4.79 -1.75 -21.70
CA GLY A 188 -4.13 -0.81 -20.81
C GLY A 188 -2.64 -0.62 -21.12
N LEU A 189 -2.02 0.30 -20.37
CA LEU A 189 -0.58 0.58 -20.41
C LEU A 189 0.06 0.27 -19.05
N ILE A 190 -0.24 -0.91 -18.49
CA ILE A 190 0.13 -1.28 -17.12
C ILE A 190 1.65 -1.45 -17.02
N SER A 191 2.24 -2.24 -17.92
CA SER A 191 3.68 -2.54 -17.92
C SER A 191 4.51 -1.28 -18.24
N PHE A 192 3.97 -0.43 -19.11
CA PHE A 192 4.58 0.84 -19.46
C PHE A 192 4.51 1.84 -18.30
N LYS A 193 3.36 1.94 -17.62
CA LYS A 193 3.21 2.74 -16.40
C LYS A 193 4.18 2.27 -15.31
N ASP A 194 4.35 0.96 -15.16
CA ASP A 194 5.33 0.38 -14.23
C ASP A 194 6.78 0.81 -14.56
N TRP A 195 7.15 0.85 -15.85
CA TRP A 195 8.45 1.35 -16.27
C TRP A 195 8.61 2.86 -16.04
N VAL A 196 7.58 3.67 -16.32
CA VAL A 196 7.56 5.11 -16.05
C VAL A 196 7.72 5.38 -14.55
N ASN A 197 7.00 4.65 -13.70
CA ASN A 197 7.12 4.70 -12.25
C ASN A 197 8.54 4.35 -11.79
N LEU A 198 9.14 3.29 -12.35
CA LEU A 198 10.51 2.92 -12.05
C LEU A 198 11.49 4.05 -12.44
N ALA A 199 11.33 4.65 -13.62
CA ALA A 199 12.15 5.77 -14.07
C ALA A 199 11.99 7.00 -13.16
N SER A 200 10.78 7.29 -12.68
CA SER A 200 10.49 8.37 -11.72
C SER A 200 11.16 8.14 -10.35
N VAL A 201 11.17 6.90 -9.85
CA VAL A 201 11.89 6.57 -8.61
C VAL A 201 13.40 6.69 -8.80
N ILE A 202 13.95 6.19 -9.91
CA ILE A 202 15.38 6.25 -10.18
C ILE A 202 15.84 7.70 -10.45
N SER A 203 15.03 8.54 -11.09
CA SER A 203 15.42 9.93 -11.39
C SER A 203 15.67 10.76 -10.12
N ARG A 204 14.87 10.51 -9.07
CA ARG A 204 14.98 11.17 -7.76
C ARG A 204 16.16 10.66 -6.94
N ASN A 205 16.48 9.37 -7.04
CA ASN A 205 17.41 8.71 -6.12
C ASN A 205 18.77 8.35 -6.74
N GLU A 206 18.80 7.91 -8.00
CA GLU A 206 19.99 7.43 -8.72
C GLU A 206 20.11 8.02 -10.14
N PRO A 207 20.12 9.35 -10.32
CA PRO A 207 20.07 10.00 -11.64
C PRO A 207 21.29 9.68 -12.53
N ARG A 208 22.40 9.22 -11.95
CA ARG A 208 23.58 8.80 -12.72
C ARG A 208 23.31 7.53 -13.50
N PHE A 209 22.48 6.62 -12.99
CA PHE A 209 22.09 5.40 -13.70
C PHE A 209 21.29 5.76 -14.96
N LEU A 210 20.31 6.65 -14.87
CA LEU A 210 19.50 7.09 -16.02
C LEU A 210 20.36 7.66 -17.15
N ARG A 211 21.40 8.45 -16.81
CA ARG A 211 22.36 8.95 -17.81
C ARG A 211 23.15 7.82 -18.48
N GLN A 212 23.52 6.77 -17.75
CA GLN A 212 24.27 5.63 -18.32
C GLN A 212 23.43 4.83 -19.31
N VAL A 213 22.11 4.72 -19.08
CA VAL A 213 21.17 4.03 -19.97
C VAL A 213 20.57 4.97 -21.03
N GLY A 214 21.10 6.18 -21.18
CA GLY A 214 20.69 7.13 -22.21
C GLY A 214 19.31 7.78 -22.01
N PHE A 215 18.72 7.69 -20.82
CA PHE A 215 17.41 8.27 -20.52
C PHE A 215 17.51 9.79 -20.28
N PRO A 216 16.56 10.62 -20.78
CA PRO A 216 15.37 10.24 -21.58
C PRO A 216 15.63 10.09 -23.08
N THR A 217 16.71 10.66 -23.62
CA THR A 217 16.93 10.85 -25.07
C THR A 217 16.83 9.58 -25.91
N GLN A 218 17.34 8.44 -25.41
CA GLN A 218 17.26 7.16 -26.13
C GLN A 218 15.81 6.68 -26.37
N PHE A 219 14.87 7.14 -25.55
CA PHE A 219 13.48 6.68 -25.57
C PHE A 219 12.51 7.72 -26.18
N GLU A 220 12.99 8.91 -26.56
CA GLU A 220 12.15 9.97 -27.10
C GLU A 220 11.39 9.56 -28.37
N ALA A 221 12.02 8.76 -29.25
CA ALA A 221 11.37 8.27 -30.46
C ALA A 221 10.14 7.39 -30.15
N VAL A 222 10.25 6.53 -29.13
CA VAL A 222 9.15 5.67 -28.70
C VAL A 222 8.02 6.51 -28.10
N ILE A 223 8.36 7.49 -27.26
CA ILE A 223 7.34 8.40 -26.70
C ILE A 223 6.63 9.15 -27.83
N ALA A 224 7.37 9.65 -28.83
CA ALA A 224 6.78 10.33 -29.98
C ALA A 224 5.80 9.45 -30.78
N GLU A 225 6.04 8.14 -30.87
CA GLU A 225 5.12 7.17 -31.49
C GLU A 225 3.86 6.90 -30.64
N LEU A 226 3.99 6.95 -29.31
CA LEU A 226 2.88 6.75 -28.38
C LEU A 226 1.93 7.95 -28.30
N LEU A 227 2.45 9.19 -28.38
CA LEU A 227 1.68 10.42 -28.26
C LEU A 227 0.40 10.48 -29.12
N PRO A 228 0.42 10.20 -30.44
CA PRO A 228 -0.81 10.24 -31.24
C PRO A 228 -1.83 9.20 -30.78
N LYS A 229 -1.39 7.99 -30.38
CA LYS A 229 -2.29 6.93 -29.89
C LYS A 229 -2.95 7.30 -28.57
N LEU A 230 -2.19 7.86 -27.64
CA LEU A 230 -2.73 8.34 -26.35
C LEU A 230 -3.73 9.46 -26.55
N LYS A 231 -3.41 10.40 -27.45
CA LYS A 231 -4.33 11.48 -27.78
C LYS A 231 -5.63 10.95 -28.37
N GLU A 232 -5.55 10.02 -29.32
CA GLU A 232 -6.71 9.38 -29.94
C GLU A 232 -7.55 8.64 -28.89
N ARG A 233 -6.92 7.83 -28.03
CA ARG A 233 -7.60 7.13 -26.93
C ARG A 233 -8.30 8.08 -25.94
N ALA A 234 -7.68 9.23 -25.64
CA ALA A 234 -8.25 10.25 -24.77
C ALA A 234 -9.46 10.96 -25.40
N GLU A 235 -9.50 11.08 -26.73
CA GLU A 235 -10.58 11.73 -27.48
C GLU A 235 -11.71 10.76 -27.89
N LEU A 236 -11.45 9.45 -27.86
CA LEU A 236 -12.40 8.43 -28.30
C LEU A 236 -13.64 8.37 -27.39
N ASN A 237 -14.80 8.31 -28.03
CA ASN A 237 -16.08 8.13 -27.37
C ASN A 237 -16.57 6.72 -27.63
N PHE A 238 -16.55 5.88 -26.60
CA PHE A 238 -17.17 4.57 -26.64
C PHE A 238 -18.69 4.69 -26.43
N ASP A 239 -19.42 3.78 -27.08
CA ASP A 239 -20.84 3.59 -26.84
C ASP A 239 -20.98 2.69 -25.60
N LEU A 240 -21.24 3.32 -24.45
CA LEU A 240 -21.28 2.67 -23.15
C LEU A 240 -22.76 2.41 -22.80
N GLU A 241 -23.09 1.15 -22.55
CA GLU A 241 -24.47 0.67 -22.42
C GLU A 241 -24.99 0.79 -20.98
N ASP A 242 -24.11 0.69 -19.99
CA ASP A 242 -24.48 0.73 -18.57
C ASP A 242 -23.54 1.57 -17.68
N ALA A 243 -23.91 1.69 -16.41
CA ALA A 243 -23.19 2.49 -15.43
C ALA A 243 -21.85 1.85 -14.98
N ASP A 244 -21.71 0.53 -15.06
CA ASP A 244 -20.47 -0.18 -14.73
C ASP A 244 -19.42 0.02 -15.83
N GLU A 245 -19.82 -0.10 -17.11
CA GLU A 245 -18.98 0.24 -18.25
C GLU A 245 -18.49 1.69 -18.20
N CYS A 246 -19.37 2.61 -17.77
CA CYS A 246 -18.97 3.99 -17.53
C CYS A 246 -17.93 4.13 -16.41
N ARG A 247 -18.09 3.43 -15.27
CA ARG A 247 -17.12 3.45 -14.17
C ARG A 247 -15.75 2.93 -14.61
N ASP A 248 -15.73 1.85 -15.38
CA ASP A 248 -14.50 1.27 -15.89
C ASP A 248 -13.82 2.22 -16.87
N GLU A 249 -14.58 2.84 -17.78
CA GLU A 249 -14.01 3.83 -18.71
C GLU A 249 -13.52 5.10 -18.02
N GLN A 250 -14.21 5.58 -16.98
CA GLN A 250 -13.72 6.69 -16.15
C GLN A 250 -12.36 6.34 -15.53
N SER A 251 -12.23 5.13 -14.96
CA SER A 251 -10.98 4.67 -14.36
C SER A 251 -9.84 4.61 -15.38
N ARG A 252 -10.11 4.10 -16.60
CA ARG A 252 -9.11 4.05 -17.69
C ARG A 252 -8.68 5.45 -18.15
N LEU A 253 -9.62 6.40 -18.26
CA LEU A 253 -9.31 7.77 -18.66
C LEU A 253 -8.50 8.52 -17.59
N ASP A 254 -8.80 8.29 -16.32
CA ASP A 254 -8.01 8.83 -15.20
C ASP A 254 -6.58 8.25 -15.23
N GLU A 255 -6.44 6.95 -15.45
CA GLU A 255 -5.13 6.30 -15.59
C GLU A 255 -4.31 6.86 -16.76
N ILE A 256 -4.94 7.17 -17.90
CA ILE A 256 -4.28 7.81 -19.04
C ILE A 256 -3.82 9.22 -18.68
N ALA A 257 -4.66 9.98 -17.96
CA ALA A 257 -4.33 11.33 -17.55
C ALA A 257 -3.11 11.36 -16.62
N ASP A 258 -3.13 10.52 -15.59
CA ASP A 258 -2.03 10.37 -14.63
C ASP A 258 -0.74 9.92 -15.32
N LEU A 259 -0.83 8.92 -16.20
CA LEU A 259 0.31 8.44 -16.97
C LEU A 259 0.90 9.54 -17.87
N ALA A 260 0.06 10.33 -18.54
CA ALA A 260 0.52 11.43 -19.38
C ALA A 260 1.26 12.50 -18.55
N GLU A 261 0.76 12.84 -17.37
CA GLU A 261 1.43 13.75 -16.44
C GLU A 261 2.77 13.20 -15.95
N GLU A 262 2.83 11.93 -15.59
CA GLU A 262 4.09 11.28 -15.18
C GLU A 262 5.13 11.31 -16.31
N ILE A 263 4.74 10.99 -17.55
CA ILE A 263 5.65 11.07 -18.72
C ILE A 263 6.10 12.52 -18.92
N ALA A 264 5.23 13.52 -18.75
CA ALA A 264 5.57 14.92 -18.94
C ALA A 264 6.71 15.36 -18.01
N THR A 265 6.73 14.85 -16.77
CA THR A 265 7.81 15.13 -15.81
C THR A 265 9.16 14.53 -16.24
N LEU A 266 9.14 13.37 -16.89
CA LEU A 266 10.34 12.64 -17.31
C LEU A 266 10.84 13.04 -18.70
N PHE A 267 9.95 13.52 -19.56
CA PHE A 267 10.22 13.96 -20.93
C PHE A 267 9.78 15.41 -21.15
N PRO A 268 10.53 16.41 -20.62
CA PRO A 268 10.15 17.82 -20.71
C PRO A 268 9.93 18.34 -22.13
N HIS A 269 10.56 17.72 -23.14
CA HIS A 269 10.39 18.07 -24.55
C HIS A 269 8.95 17.84 -25.04
N PHE A 270 8.21 16.89 -24.44
CA PHE A 270 6.84 16.56 -24.81
C PHE A 270 5.80 17.09 -23.81
N ALA A 271 6.22 17.82 -22.77
CA ALA A 271 5.36 18.19 -21.64
C ALA A 271 4.06 18.89 -22.08
N GLU A 272 4.13 19.89 -22.96
CA GLU A 272 2.94 20.60 -23.44
C GLU A 272 1.93 19.68 -24.16
N GLN A 273 2.42 18.72 -24.95
CA GLN A 273 1.56 17.77 -25.66
C GLN A 273 0.91 16.78 -24.69
N LEU A 274 1.67 16.30 -23.70
CA LEU A 274 1.21 15.37 -22.68
C LEU A 274 0.22 16.02 -21.70
N GLU A 275 0.46 17.24 -21.27
CA GLU A 275 -0.48 18.03 -20.45
C GLU A 275 -1.81 18.22 -21.19
N ARG A 276 -1.76 18.44 -22.51
CA ARG A 276 -2.96 18.50 -23.34
C ARG A 276 -3.68 17.16 -23.42
N ILE A 277 -2.97 16.04 -23.55
CA ILE A 277 -3.56 14.70 -23.54
C ILE A 277 -4.23 14.42 -22.19
N ALA A 278 -3.56 14.72 -21.08
CA ALA A 278 -4.13 14.58 -19.74
C ALA A 278 -5.40 15.41 -19.57
N PHE A 279 -5.41 16.64 -20.07
CA PHE A 279 -6.59 17.49 -20.09
C PHE A 279 -7.74 16.87 -20.91
N LEU A 280 -7.46 16.33 -22.09
CA LEU A 280 -8.46 15.69 -22.95
C LEU A 280 -9.06 14.44 -22.27
N ALA A 281 -8.22 13.61 -21.67
CA ALA A 281 -8.66 12.42 -20.95
C ALA A 281 -9.60 12.78 -19.79
N ARG A 282 -9.23 13.77 -18.95
CA ARG A 282 -10.08 14.28 -17.86
C ARG A 282 -11.35 15.01 -18.33
N LEU A 283 -11.35 15.56 -19.55
CA LEU A 283 -12.55 16.14 -20.15
C LEU A 283 -13.51 15.02 -20.58
N ASN A 284 -12.98 13.96 -21.18
CA ASN A 284 -13.75 12.82 -21.62
C ASN A 284 -14.29 12.00 -20.42
N GLU A 285 -13.49 11.84 -19.36
CA GLU A 285 -13.90 11.21 -18.10
C GLU A 285 -15.17 11.88 -17.55
N ARG A 286 -15.19 13.23 -17.49
CA ARG A 286 -16.37 13.99 -17.07
C ARG A 286 -17.58 13.82 -17.97
N ARG A 287 -17.36 13.61 -19.27
CA ARG A 287 -18.45 13.31 -20.22
C ARG A 287 -19.02 11.92 -19.93
N VAL A 288 -18.16 10.93 -19.68
CA VAL A 288 -18.55 9.58 -19.29
C VAL A 288 -19.30 9.59 -17.95
N ASP A 289 -18.87 10.39 -16.97
CA ASP A 289 -19.59 10.57 -15.71
C ASP A 289 -21.02 11.07 -15.93
N GLY A 290 -21.19 12.06 -16.81
CA GLY A 290 -22.53 12.55 -17.18
C GLY A 290 -23.41 11.47 -17.82
N ARG A 291 -22.83 10.58 -18.63
CA ARG A 291 -23.54 9.42 -19.20
C ARG A 291 -23.89 8.38 -18.13
N ARG A 292 -22.98 8.10 -17.21
CA ARG A 292 -23.20 7.20 -16.06
C ARG A 292 -24.42 7.66 -15.25
N VAL A 293 -24.45 8.94 -14.86
CA VAL A 293 -25.56 9.52 -14.10
C VAL A 293 -26.88 9.38 -14.86
N TYR A 294 -26.89 9.67 -16.16
CA TYR A 294 -28.08 9.49 -17.00
C TYR A 294 -28.58 8.04 -17.02
N LEU A 295 -27.67 7.07 -17.18
CA LEU A 295 -28.02 5.64 -17.20
C LEU A 295 -28.49 5.14 -15.82
N GLU A 296 -27.93 5.67 -14.73
CA GLU A 296 -28.40 5.37 -13.37
C GLU A 296 -29.79 5.96 -13.10
N GLU A 297 -30.13 7.13 -13.68
CA GLU A 297 -31.45 7.76 -13.56
C GLU A 297 -32.52 7.10 -14.45
N GLU A 298 -32.15 6.57 -15.62
CA GLU A 298 -33.06 5.87 -16.54
C GLU A 298 -33.33 4.41 -16.13
N ARG A 299 -32.55 3.83 -15.23
CA ARG A 299 -32.75 2.46 -14.75
C ARG A 299 -34.10 2.38 -14.03
N GLU A 300 -35.09 1.75 -14.66
CA GLU A 300 -36.30 1.33 -13.95
C GLU A 300 -35.87 0.46 -12.76
N PRO A 301 -36.38 0.71 -11.54
CA PRO A 301 -36.02 -0.10 -10.38
C PRO A 301 -36.37 -1.55 -10.67
N ASP A 302 -35.38 -2.43 -10.62
CA ASP A 302 -35.59 -3.87 -10.78
C ASP A 302 -36.56 -4.36 -9.68
N ASP A 303 -37.24 -5.50 -9.91
CA ASP A 303 -38.17 -6.08 -8.92
C ASP A 303 -37.50 -6.29 -7.54
N ASP A 304 -36.18 -6.54 -7.52
CA ASP A 304 -35.36 -6.64 -6.31
C ASP A 304 -35.19 -5.30 -5.58
N ASP A 305 -35.10 -4.18 -6.32
CA ASP A 305 -35.08 -2.82 -5.75
C ASP A 305 -36.48 -2.44 -5.23
N PHE A 306 -37.55 -2.88 -5.89
CA PHE A 306 -38.92 -2.73 -5.38
C PHE A 306 -39.17 -3.53 -4.10
N ASP A 307 -38.62 -4.74 -3.99
CA ASP A 307 -38.73 -5.56 -2.78
C ASP A 307 -37.85 -5.00 -1.64
N ALA A 308 -36.67 -4.45 -1.95
CA ALA A 308 -35.84 -3.72 -0.99
C ALA A 308 -36.49 -2.41 -0.51
N LEU A 309 -37.12 -1.66 -1.41
CA LEU A 309 -37.91 -0.47 -1.10
C LEU A 309 -39.14 -0.83 -0.26
N ARG A 310 -39.90 -1.88 -0.63
CA ARG A 310 -41.02 -2.40 0.17
C ARG A 310 -40.57 -2.86 1.56
N ALA A 311 -39.42 -3.51 1.68
CA ALA A 311 -38.88 -3.92 2.97
C ALA A 311 -38.51 -2.71 3.85
N ARG A 312 -37.92 -1.66 3.25
CA ARG A 312 -37.61 -0.39 3.93
C ARG A 312 -38.85 0.39 4.35
N GLU A 313 -39.86 0.49 3.48
CA GLU A 313 -41.13 1.14 3.80
C GLU A 313 -41.92 0.35 4.85
N SER A 314 -41.90 -0.99 4.78
CA SER A 314 -42.51 -1.85 5.79
C SER A 314 -41.87 -1.64 7.16
N LEU A 315 -40.53 -1.51 7.22
CA LEU A 315 -39.81 -1.19 8.46
C LEU A 315 -40.10 0.22 8.98
N ALA A 316 -40.32 1.20 8.10
CA ALA A 316 -40.70 2.56 8.49
C ALA A 316 -42.15 2.63 9.03
N THR A 317 -43.08 1.86 8.46
CA THR A 317 -44.47 1.78 8.95
C THR A 317 -44.63 1.04 10.27
N VAL A 318 -43.70 0.16 10.65
CA VAL A 318 -43.71 -0.52 11.96
C VAL A 318 -43.37 0.44 13.13
N PHE A 319 -42.76 1.59 12.85
CA PHE A 319 -42.41 2.59 13.87
C PHE A 319 -43.38 3.77 13.97
N ASP A 320 -44.48 3.78 13.21
CA ASP A 320 -45.45 4.88 13.19
C ASP A 320 -46.89 4.39 13.48
N ASP A 321 -47.05 3.47 14.44
CA ASP A 321 -48.35 3.15 15.04
C ASP A 321 -48.52 3.90 16.37
N PRO A 322 -49.29 5.01 16.42
CA PRO A 322 -49.61 5.71 17.65
C PRO A 322 -50.87 5.10 18.25
N ARG A 323 -50.75 3.97 18.99
CA ARG A 323 -51.75 3.54 19.98
C ARG A 323 -51.36 2.25 20.72
N GLU A 324 -50.83 2.40 21.94
CA GLU A 324 -51.59 2.28 23.19
C GLU A 324 -50.58 2.13 24.33
N ASP A 325 -50.77 2.96 25.35
CA ASP A 325 -50.08 2.92 26.63
C ASP A 325 -50.91 2.02 27.57
N PRO A 326 -50.40 0.87 28.03
CA PRO A 326 -51.00 0.18 29.15
C PRO A 326 -49.93 0.02 30.23
N LEU A 327 -49.98 0.86 31.26
CA LEU A 327 -49.68 0.46 32.65
C LEU A 327 -50.01 1.59 33.63
N GLN A 328 -51.31 1.83 33.83
CA GLN A 328 -51.82 2.27 35.13
C GLN A 328 -53.13 1.55 35.45
N ASP A 329 -53.06 0.55 36.33
CA ASP A 329 -53.87 0.50 37.56
C ASP A 329 -53.37 -0.63 38.48
N THR A 330 -52.59 -0.24 39.50
CA THR A 330 -52.96 -0.19 40.93
C THR A 330 -52.98 -1.53 41.68
N VAL A 331 -51.95 -1.76 42.51
CA VAL A 331 -52.15 -2.14 43.92
C VAL A 331 -51.11 -1.44 44.80
N SER A 332 -51.59 -0.57 45.69
CA SER A 332 -50.87 -0.01 46.82
C SER A 332 -50.44 -1.08 47.81
N VAL A 333 -49.16 -1.09 48.23
CA VAL A 333 -48.80 -1.43 49.62
C VAL A 333 -47.69 -0.48 50.07
N ASN A 334 -48.11 0.62 50.68
CA ASN A 334 -47.26 1.40 51.55
C ASN A 334 -47.15 0.64 52.88
N LYS A 335 -45.98 0.08 53.19
CA LYS A 335 -45.44 -0.33 54.51
C LYS A 335 -44.58 -1.58 54.35
N LEU A 336 -43.26 -1.44 54.52
CA LEU A 336 -42.48 -2.10 55.59
C LEU A 336 -40.97 -1.99 55.28
N PHE A 337 -40.30 -1.26 56.18
CA PHE A 337 -38.87 -1.30 56.51
C PHE A 337 -37.88 -0.45 55.70
N GLU A 338 -37.78 0.82 56.12
CA GLU A 338 -36.49 1.34 56.57
C GLU A 338 -36.00 0.54 57.80
N ASP A 339 -34.67 0.46 57.95
CA ASP A 339 -33.86 -0.26 58.96
C ASP A 339 -33.52 -1.73 58.68
N LEU A 340 -32.43 -1.94 57.91
CA LEU A 340 -31.27 -2.78 58.27
C LEU A 340 -30.06 -2.53 57.37
#